data_AF-A0A6N9I1Z9-F1
#
_entry.id   AF-A0A6N9I1Z9-F1
#
_cell.length_a   1.000
_cell.length_b   1.000
_cell.length_c   1.000
_cell.angle_alpha   90.00
_cell.angle_beta   90.00
_cell.angle_gamma   90.00
#
_symmetry.space_group_name_H-M   'P 1'
#
loop_
_entity.id
_entity.type
_entity.pdbx_description
1 polymer ?
#
loop_
_entity_poly.entity_id
_entity_poly.type
_entity_poly.pdbx_seq_one_letter_code
_entity_poly.pdbx_strand_id
1 'polypeptide(L)'
;MNEIYMWKQIYQEFYESVGKEATLKIYQTYSGNQISFPKRLLKPQYEYEQIMDEYRSGLTITDLAIRHQYSERTIYRIVNRSKGSRNTFNL
;
A
#
# COMPACT_ATOMS: atom_id res chain seq x y z
N MET A 1 -17.87 -26.77 16.94
CA MET A 1 -17.76 -26.27 15.55
C MET A 1 -17.23 -24.85 15.64
N ASN A 2 -16.13 -24.50 14.99
CA ASN A 2 -15.55 -23.16 15.12
C ASN A 2 -16.49 -22.15 14.44
N GLU A 3 -16.92 -21.11 15.17
CA GLU A 3 -17.89 -20.10 14.72
C GLU A 3 -17.49 -19.42 13.40
N ILE A 4 -16.19 -19.41 13.10
CA ILE A 4 -15.59 -18.79 11.91
C ILE A 4 -16.06 -19.47 10.62
N TYR A 5 -16.29 -20.79 10.63
CA TYR A 5 -16.78 -21.51 9.44
C TYR A 5 -18.20 -21.07 9.04
N MET A 6 -18.92 -20.39 9.93
CA MET A 6 -20.24 -19.81 9.65
C MET A 6 -20.15 -18.40 9.04
N TRP A 7 -18.98 -17.77 9.05
CA TRP A 7 -18.81 -16.42 8.50
C TRP A 7 -18.68 -16.48 6.97
N LYS A 8 -18.93 -15.38 6.28
CA LYS A 8 -18.66 -15.30 4.83
C LYS A 8 -17.15 -15.43 4.57
N GLN A 9 -16.78 -16.02 3.44
CA GLN A 9 -15.39 -16.32 3.08
C GLN A 9 -14.44 -15.13 3.28
N ILE A 10 -14.79 -13.92 2.82
CA ILE A 10 -13.94 -12.73 2.98
C ILE A 10 -13.63 -12.39 4.46
N TYR A 11 -14.55 -12.64 5.39
CA TYR A 11 -14.30 -12.44 6.81
C TYR A 11 -13.51 -13.59 7.44
N GLN A 12 -13.55 -14.79 6.85
CA GLN A 12 -12.63 -15.87 7.22
C GLN A 12 -11.20 -15.51 6.81
N GLU A 13 -11.02 -15.01 5.58
CA GLU A 13 -9.71 -14.54 5.09
C GLU A 13 -9.17 -13.38 5.95
N PHE A 14 -10.01 -12.40 6.31
CA PHE A 14 -9.59 -11.37 7.27
C PHE A 14 -9.27 -11.95 8.65
N TYR A 15 -10.04 -12.91 9.16
CA TYR A 15 -9.73 -13.55 10.44
C TYR A 15 -8.34 -14.21 10.41
N GLU A 16 -8.01 -14.94 9.35
CA GLU A 16 -6.70 -15.59 9.20
C GLU A 16 -5.56 -14.55 9.05
N SER A 17 -5.84 -13.44 8.39
CA SER A 17 -4.84 -12.39 8.12
C SER A 17 -4.59 -11.44 9.30
N VAL A 18 -5.65 -11.01 10.00
CA VAL A 18 -5.61 -9.94 11.01
C VAL A 18 -6.27 -10.28 12.35
N GLY A 19 -6.84 -11.48 12.50
CA GLY A 19 -7.47 -11.96 13.73
C GLY A 19 -8.92 -11.51 13.94
N LYS A 20 -9.57 -12.10 14.96
CA LYS A 20 -11.02 -11.95 15.22
C LYS A 20 -11.45 -10.51 15.43
N GLU A 21 -10.77 -9.80 16.33
CA GLU A 21 -11.18 -8.46 16.77
C GLU A 21 -11.14 -7.44 15.63
N ALA A 22 -10.06 -7.47 14.84
CA ALA A 22 -9.91 -6.60 13.67
C ALA A 22 -10.97 -6.92 12.61
N THR A 23 -11.24 -8.20 12.33
CA THR A 23 -12.28 -8.62 11.39
C THR A 23 -13.67 -8.14 11.80
N LEU A 24 -14.03 -8.26 13.08
CA LEU A 24 -15.31 -7.77 13.58
C LEU A 24 -15.43 -6.25 13.46
N LYS A 25 -14.34 -5.51 13.71
CA LYS A 25 -14.31 -4.06 13.53
C LYS A 25 -14.50 -3.66 12.05
N ILE A 26 -13.86 -4.38 11.12
CA ILE A 26 -14.04 -4.19 9.68
C ILE A 26 -15.51 -4.44 9.31
N TYR A 27 -16.09 -5.57 9.75
CA TYR A 27 -17.49 -5.89 9.51
C TYR A 27 -18.43 -4.78 10.01
N GLN A 28 -18.31 -4.38 11.27
CA GLN A 28 -19.15 -3.34 11.86
C GLN A 28 -19.02 -1.99 11.15
N THR A 29 -17.82 -1.64 10.70
CA THR A 29 -17.56 -0.33 10.07
C THR A 29 -18.02 -0.28 8.62
N TYR A 30 -17.89 -1.40 7.90
CA TYR A 30 -17.96 -1.39 6.44
C TYR A 30 -19.05 -2.29 5.84
N SER A 31 -19.75 -3.10 6.63
CA SER A 31 -20.83 -3.95 6.13
C SER A 31 -21.89 -3.13 5.38
N GLY A 32 -22.37 -3.68 4.25
CA GLY A 32 -23.33 -2.99 3.38
C GLY A 32 -22.69 -2.06 2.34
N ASN A 33 -21.40 -1.76 2.44
CA ASN A 33 -20.67 -0.95 1.46
C ASN A 33 -19.87 -1.84 0.50
N GLN A 34 -19.71 -1.39 -0.75
CA GLN A 34 -18.73 -1.95 -1.68
C GLN A 34 -17.42 -1.15 -1.53
N ILE A 35 -16.35 -1.83 -1.09
CA ILE A 35 -15.03 -1.22 -0.90
C ILE A 35 -14.06 -1.82 -1.90
N SER A 36 -13.35 -0.95 -2.61
CA SER A 36 -12.20 -1.32 -3.43
C SER A 36 -10.93 -0.98 -2.67
N PHE A 37 -10.07 -1.98 -2.45
CA PHE A 37 -8.78 -1.76 -1.82
C PHE A 37 -7.80 -1.20 -2.86
N PRO A 38 -7.24 0.00 -2.64
CA PRO A 38 -6.21 0.52 -3.52
C PRO A 38 -4.95 -0.36 -3.44
N LYS A 39 -4.27 -0.53 -4.58
CA LYS A 39 -3.00 -1.29 -4.64
C LYS A 39 -1.90 -0.67 -3.76
N ARG A 40 -1.95 0.65 -3.56
CA ARG A 40 -0.98 1.43 -2.78
C ARG A 40 -1.61 1.90 -1.48
N LEU A 41 -0.86 1.76 -0.40
CA LEU A 41 -1.28 2.21 0.93
C LEU A 41 -1.13 3.73 1.09
N LEU A 42 0.01 4.27 0.64
CA LEU A 42 0.35 5.67 0.81
C LEU A 42 -0.27 6.52 -0.31
N LYS A 43 -0.58 7.78 0.02
CA LYS A 43 -0.86 8.77 -1.02
C LYS A 43 0.42 9.03 -1.81
N PRO A 44 0.32 9.35 -3.11
CA PRO A 44 1.51 9.47 -3.95
C PRO A 44 2.54 10.50 -3.48
N GLN A 45 2.13 11.58 -2.79
CA GLN A 45 3.11 12.52 -2.24
C GLN A 45 3.98 11.91 -1.13
N TYR A 46 3.40 11.10 -0.26
CA TYR A 46 4.12 10.49 0.86
C TYR A 46 4.97 9.30 0.39
N GLU A 47 4.51 8.56 -0.61
CA GLU A 47 5.30 7.52 -1.26
C GLU A 47 6.54 8.12 -1.97
N TYR A 48 6.38 9.27 -2.64
CA TYR A 48 7.51 10.00 -3.21
C TYR A 48 8.52 10.46 -2.16
N GLU A 49 8.04 11.11 -1.09
CA GLU A 49 8.89 11.59 0.01
C GLU A 49 9.68 10.45 0.64
N GLN A 50 9.02 9.32 0.93
CA GLN A 50 9.67 8.13 1.49
C GLN A 50 10.75 7.58 0.56
N ILE A 51 10.48 7.44 -0.75
CA ILE A 51 11.48 6.96 -1.72
C ILE A 51 12.68 7.90 -1.79
N MET A 52 12.44 9.22 -1.75
CA MET A 52 13.52 10.21 -1.78
C MET A 52 14.38 10.20 -0.52
N ASP A 53 13.78 10.01 0.66
CA ASP A 53 14.50 9.94 1.92
C ASP A 53 15.33 8.66 2.02
N GLU A 54 14.78 7.53 1.59
CA GLU A 54 15.51 6.27 1.49
C GLU A 54 16.67 6.36 0.48
N TYR A 55 16.46 7.00 -0.68
CA TYR A 55 17.53 7.25 -1.64
C TYR A 55 18.64 8.13 -1.04
N ARG A 56 18.29 9.22 -0.34
CA ARG A 56 19.26 10.09 0.37
C ARG A 56 20.02 9.35 1.47
N SER A 57 19.42 8.32 2.06
CA SER A 57 20.08 7.48 3.06
C SER A 57 21.10 6.50 2.46
N GLY A 58 21.20 6.43 1.12
CA GLY A 58 22.20 5.66 0.39
C GLY A 58 21.68 4.39 -0.27
N LEU A 59 20.36 4.14 -0.28
CA LEU A 59 19.80 2.99 -0.99
C LEU A 59 19.93 3.15 -2.51
N THR A 60 20.22 2.04 -3.19
CA THR A 60 20.33 2.03 -4.65
C THR A 60 18.96 2.05 -5.32
N ILE A 61 18.93 2.38 -6.61
CA ILE A 61 17.71 2.33 -7.43
C ILE A 61 17.09 0.93 -7.42
N THR A 62 17.92 -0.12 -7.44
CA THR A 62 17.48 -1.53 -7.40
C THR A 62 16.85 -1.88 -6.04
N ASP A 63 17.46 -1.45 -4.93
CA ASP A 63 16.89 -1.68 -3.58
C ASP A 63 15.51 -1.04 -3.44
N LEU A 64 15.40 0.21 -3.91
CA LEU A 64 14.16 0.97 -3.89
C LEU A 64 13.08 0.34 -4.79
N ALA A 65 13.47 -0.18 -5.96
CA ALA A 65 12.56 -0.83 -6.88
C ALA A 65 11.93 -2.10 -6.28
N ILE A 66 12.75 -2.92 -5.61
CA ILE A 66 12.29 -4.14 -4.93
C ILE A 66 11.38 -3.76 -3.75
N ARG A 67 11.83 -2.85 -2.89
CA ARG A 67 11.11 -2.46 -1.66
C ARG A 67 9.75 -1.84 -1.96
N HIS A 68 9.70 -0.90 -2.90
CA HIS A 68 8.48 -0.17 -3.26
C HIS A 68 7.70 -0.85 -4.39
N GLN A 69 8.14 -2.03 -4.83
CA GLN A 69 7.50 -2.80 -5.91
C GLN A 69 7.25 -1.92 -7.16
N TYR A 70 8.29 -1.21 -7.58
CA TYR A 70 8.32 -0.41 -8.79
C TYR A 70 9.34 -0.98 -9.76
N SER A 71 9.21 -0.63 -11.04
CA SER A 71 10.31 -0.83 -11.97
C SER A 71 11.47 0.11 -11.61
N GLU A 72 12.71 -0.32 -11.87
CA GLU A 72 13.88 0.55 -11.73
C GLU A 72 13.75 1.84 -12.55
N ARG A 73 13.12 1.76 -13.74
CA ARG A 73 12.80 2.93 -14.56
C ARG A 73 11.92 3.95 -13.82
N THR A 74 10.92 3.48 -13.08
CA THR A 74 10.03 4.35 -12.29
C THR A 74 10.81 5.02 -11.16
N ILE A 75 11.62 4.25 -10.42
CA ILE A 75 12.48 4.79 -9.36
C ILE A 75 13.48 5.79 -9.93
N TYR A 76 14.15 5.47 -11.04
CA TYR A 76 15.06 6.39 -11.73
C TYR A 76 14.38 7.72 -12.08
N ARG A 77 13.14 7.68 -12.57
CA ARG A 77 12.34 8.88 -12.87
C ARG A 77 12.01 9.68 -11.61
N ILE A 78 11.75 9.01 -10.49
CA ILE A 78 11.45 9.63 -9.19
C ILE A 78 12.68 10.37 -8.66
N VAL A 79 13.83 9.70 -8.59
CA VAL A 79 15.05 10.26 -8.00
C VAL A 79 15.68 11.35 -8.86
N ASN A 80 15.55 11.25 -10.19
CA ASN A 80 16.08 12.26 -11.12
C ASN A 80 15.07 13.35 -11.50
N ARG A 81 13.93 13.44 -10.80
CA ARG A 81 12.94 14.48 -11.08
C ARG A 81 13.48 15.85 -10.68
N SER A 82 13.69 16.76 -11.64
CA SER A 82 14.06 18.15 -11.36
C SER A 82 12.89 18.90 -10.72
N LYS A 83 13.17 19.82 -9.78
CA LYS A 83 12.17 20.59 -8.98
C LYS A 83 11.24 21.51 -9.80
N GLY A 84 11.21 21.41 -11.13
CA GLY A 84 10.46 22.29 -12.02
C GLY A 84 9.29 21.66 -12.79
N SER A 85 9.11 20.34 -12.78
CA SER A 85 7.99 19.74 -13.53
C SER A 85 6.69 19.74 -12.72
N ARG A 86 5.91 20.81 -12.91
CA ARG A 86 4.50 20.89 -12.51
C ARG A 86 3.73 19.78 -13.22
N ASN A 87 3.66 18.61 -12.61
CA ASN A 87 2.55 17.71 -12.86
C ASN A 87 2.38 16.80 -11.64
N THR A 88 1.13 16.63 -11.24
CA THR A 88 0.63 15.86 -10.11
C THR A 88 1.42 14.57 -9.87
N PHE A 89 1.52 14.15 -8.60
CA PHE A 89 2.18 12.92 -8.13
C PHE A 89 1.60 11.64 -8.77
N ASN A 90 1.78 11.46 -10.08
CA ASN A 90 1.42 10.27 -10.82
C ASN A 90 2.63 9.34 -10.78
N LEU A 91 2.72 8.58 -9.69
CA LEU A 91 3.71 7.52 -9.49
C LEU A 91 3.34 6.27 -10.32
#